data_AF-A0A961TID3-F1
#
_entry.id   AF-A0A961TID3-F1
#
_cell.length_a   1.000
_cell.length_b   1.000
_cell.length_c   1.000
_cell.angle_alpha   90.00
_cell.angle_beta   90.00
_cell.angle_gamma   90.00
#
_symmetry.space_group_name_H-M   'P 1'
#
loop_
_entity.id
_entity.type
_entity.pdbx_description
1 polymer ?
#
loop_
_entity_poly.entity_id
_entity_poly.type
_entity_poly.pdbx_seq_one_letter_code
_entity_poly.pdbx_strand_id
1 'polypeptide(L)'
;NIGERLLSAHANENPLFGVDSIPFLATSFDDSDKLWKAAKDAVGGALDEQNLVLVYSVPWPPQGFYFKKEVNSAADMAGVKFRAYNAATARIAELGGMTPVQIEAAELSQALATGVAEAFISSGSTGVDSKVWESLTHFYDVQAWLPRNSVFINKDAYNGLDDATKAVVMDCGEKAAASGEATAKDLTAKYLATLAENGMKVQGPSDQLKSDLQGFGATMTDEWLKNAGDKGKAIVDAYKAM
;
A
#
# COMPACT_ATOMS: atom_id res chain seq x y z
N ASN A 1 -22.71 -10.01 -0.37
CA ASN A 1 -22.39 -8.79 -1.16
C ASN A 1 -21.45 -7.84 -0.42
N ILE A 2 -20.52 -8.37 0.40
CA ILE A 2 -19.45 -7.60 1.05
C ILE A 2 -18.14 -8.10 0.44
N GLY A 3 -17.24 -7.18 0.12
CA GLY A 3 -15.93 -7.49 -0.42
C GLY A 3 -14.85 -6.67 0.29
N GLU A 4 -13.63 -7.19 0.24
CA GLU A 4 -12.41 -6.50 0.67
C GLU A 4 -11.51 -6.32 -0.56
N ARG A 5 -10.97 -5.11 -0.76
CA ARG A 5 -9.99 -4.86 -1.83
C ARG A 5 -8.99 -3.79 -1.43
N LEU A 6 -7.76 -3.98 -1.89
CA LEU A 6 -6.74 -2.92 -1.94
C LEU A 6 -7.13 -1.93 -3.04
N LEU A 7 -7.63 -0.75 -2.66
CA LEU A 7 -8.18 0.20 -3.62
C LEU A 7 -7.13 0.70 -4.63
N SER A 8 -5.88 0.86 -4.21
CA SER A 8 -4.82 1.37 -5.09
C SER A 8 -4.50 0.47 -6.29
N ALA A 9 -4.93 -0.80 -6.29
CA ALA A 9 -4.88 -1.65 -7.48
C ALA A 9 -5.83 -1.18 -8.60
N HIS A 10 -6.82 -0.33 -8.28
CA HIS A 10 -7.77 0.29 -9.19
C HIS A 10 -7.49 1.78 -9.44
N ALA A 11 -6.29 2.27 -9.08
CA ALA A 11 -5.92 3.67 -9.25
C ALA A 11 -5.92 4.14 -10.73
N ASN A 12 -5.81 3.22 -11.68
CA ASN A 12 -5.93 3.51 -13.11
C ASN A 12 -7.38 3.84 -13.52
N GLU A 13 -8.38 3.33 -12.79
CA GLU A 13 -9.80 3.60 -13.04
C GLU A 13 -10.20 4.94 -12.42
N ASN A 14 -9.75 5.19 -11.18
CA ASN A 14 -9.94 6.45 -10.50
C ASN A 14 -8.70 6.79 -9.65
N PRO A 15 -8.01 7.91 -9.91
CA PRO A 15 -6.77 8.25 -9.21
C PRO A 15 -6.97 8.42 -7.70
N LEU A 16 -8.18 8.75 -7.23
CA LEU A 16 -8.48 8.84 -5.80
C LEU A 16 -8.25 7.52 -5.05
N PHE A 17 -8.38 6.38 -5.73
CA PHE A 17 -8.11 5.07 -5.13
C PHE A 17 -6.62 4.82 -4.88
N GLY A 18 -5.72 5.60 -5.51
CA GLY A 18 -4.28 5.54 -5.30
C GLY A 18 -3.72 6.45 -4.21
N VAL A 19 -4.58 7.21 -3.50
CA VAL A 19 -4.17 8.27 -2.55
C VAL A 19 -3.26 7.77 -1.43
N ASP A 20 -3.44 6.53 -0.98
CA ASP A 20 -2.69 5.90 0.11
C ASP A 20 -1.37 5.25 -0.35
N SER A 21 -1.10 5.27 -1.65
CA SER A 21 0.01 4.58 -2.30
C SER A 21 0.97 5.56 -2.99
N ILE A 22 0.88 6.85 -2.63
CA ILE A 22 1.81 7.89 -3.06
C ILE A 22 3.08 7.76 -2.20
N PRO A 23 4.24 7.42 -2.78
CA PRO A 23 5.44 7.17 -1.99
C PRO A 23 5.92 8.43 -1.27
N PHE A 24 6.25 8.25 0.01
CA PHE A 24 6.78 9.25 0.93
C PHE A 24 5.84 10.42 1.26
N LEU A 25 4.55 10.30 0.93
CA LEU A 25 3.55 11.30 1.33
C LEU A 25 3.14 11.13 2.80
N ALA A 26 2.82 9.91 3.22
CA ALA A 26 2.42 9.57 4.58
C ALA A 26 3.14 8.28 5.02
N THR A 27 4.17 8.42 5.86
CA THR A 27 5.15 7.36 6.13
C THR A 27 5.05 6.76 7.53
N SER A 28 4.06 7.18 8.31
CA SER A 28 3.74 6.64 9.63
C SER A 28 2.27 6.26 9.69
N PHE A 29 1.88 5.46 10.69
CA PHE A 29 0.45 5.19 10.91
C PHE A 29 -0.33 6.48 11.19
N ASP A 30 0.22 7.35 12.04
CA ASP A 30 -0.44 8.62 12.38
C ASP A 30 -0.61 9.52 11.13
N ASP A 31 0.40 9.58 10.26
CA ASP A 31 0.30 10.32 8.99
C ASP A 31 -0.68 9.65 8.02
N SER A 32 -0.70 8.31 7.96
CA SER A 32 -1.66 7.55 7.15
C SER A 32 -3.09 7.81 7.61
N ASP A 33 -3.34 7.93 8.91
CA ASP A 33 -4.66 8.24 9.46
C ASP A 33 -5.09 9.67 9.16
N LYS A 34 -4.18 10.64 9.26
CA LYS A 34 -4.43 12.03 8.82
C LYS A 34 -4.76 12.09 7.34
N LEU A 35 -3.99 11.41 6.49
CA LEU A 35 -4.22 11.35 5.05
C LEU A 35 -5.56 10.69 4.73
N TRP A 36 -5.87 9.57 5.40
CA TRP A 36 -7.15 8.89 5.22
C TRP A 36 -8.32 9.74 5.68
N LYS A 37 -8.21 10.45 6.80
CA LYS A 37 -9.23 11.38 7.27
C LYS A 37 -9.52 12.47 6.23
N ALA A 38 -8.50 12.97 5.54
CA ALA A 38 -8.66 13.94 4.45
C ALA A 38 -9.27 13.32 3.18
N ALA A 39 -9.02 12.04 2.92
CA ALA A 39 -9.43 11.36 1.69
C ALA A 39 -10.77 10.61 1.77
N LYS A 40 -11.20 10.17 2.95
CA LYS A 40 -12.27 9.18 3.17
C LYS A 40 -13.55 9.54 2.44
N ASP A 41 -14.00 10.79 2.50
CA ASP A 41 -15.26 11.22 1.89
C ASP A 41 -15.17 11.22 0.36
N ALA A 42 -14.04 11.65 -0.20
CA ALA A 42 -13.82 11.67 -1.65
C ALA A 42 -13.71 10.24 -2.21
N VAL A 43 -13.03 9.34 -1.50
CA VAL A 43 -12.93 7.91 -1.85
C VAL A 43 -14.29 7.23 -1.70
N GLY A 44 -15.03 7.52 -0.62
CA GLY A 44 -16.38 7.02 -0.39
C GLY A 44 -17.35 7.45 -1.50
N GLY A 45 -17.29 8.72 -1.92
CA GLY A 45 -18.07 9.22 -3.07
C GLY A 45 -17.72 8.51 -4.38
N ALA A 46 -16.43 8.26 -4.65
CA ALA A 46 -16.00 7.52 -5.83
C ALA A 46 -16.48 6.06 -5.83
N LEU A 47 -16.54 5.40 -4.67
CA LEU A 47 -17.14 4.07 -4.52
C LEU A 47 -18.67 4.11 -4.69
N ASP A 48 -19.32 5.15 -4.16
CA ASP A 48 -20.77 5.32 -4.24
C ASP A 48 -21.25 5.46 -5.70
N GLU A 49 -20.49 6.19 -6.53
CA GLU A 49 -20.68 6.29 -7.98
C GLU A 49 -20.62 4.92 -8.69
N GLN A 50 -20.00 3.92 -8.06
CA GLN A 50 -19.86 2.54 -8.56
C GLN A 50 -20.80 1.54 -7.87
N ASN A 51 -21.86 2.00 -7.21
CA ASN A 51 -22.82 1.15 -6.47
C ASN A 51 -22.17 0.40 -5.28
N LEU A 52 -21.20 1.02 -4.62
CA LEU A 52 -20.49 0.49 -3.45
C LEU A 52 -20.55 1.47 -2.28
N VAL A 53 -20.92 1.00 -1.10
CA VAL A 53 -20.83 1.76 0.16
C VAL A 53 -19.57 1.33 0.89
N LEU A 54 -18.67 2.27 1.15
CA LEU A 54 -17.50 2.06 1.99
C LEU A 54 -17.94 1.85 3.45
N VAL A 55 -17.57 0.71 4.04
CA VAL A 55 -17.86 0.38 5.44
C VAL A 55 -16.68 0.80 6.31
N TYR A 56 -15.49 0.28 6.02
CA TYR A 56 -14.27 0.63 6.76
C TYR A 56 -13.01 0.39 5.94
N SER A 57 -11.87 0.87 6.44
CA SER A 57 -10.57 0.73 5.79
C SER A 57 -9.46 0.63 6.83
N VAL A 58 -8.48 -0.26 6.60
CA VAL A 58 -7.37 -0.56 7.52
C VAL A 58 -6.05 -0.45 6.77
N PRO A 59 -5.05 0.27 7.32
CA PRO A 59 -3.71 0.32 6.73
C PRO A 59 -2.95 -0.99 6.93
N TRP A 60 -2.26 -1.41 5.89
CA TRP A 60 -1.16 -2.37 5.98
C TRP A 60 0.04 -1.76 6.72
N PRO A 61 0.95 -2.58 7.27
CA PRO A 61 2.21 -2.08 7.79
C PRO A 61 3.01 -1.30 6.73
N PRO A 62 3.94 -0.43 7.16
CA PRO A 62 4.80 0.34 6.26
C PRO A 62 5.47 -0.51 5.19
N GLN A 63 5.47 0.00 3.97
CA GLN A 63 6.01 -0.71 2.81
C GLN A 63 7.53 -0.57 2.76
N GLY A 64 8.21 -1.72 2.62
CA GLY A 64 9.64 -1.83 2.41
C GLY A 64 9.98 -2.52 1.09
N PHE A 65 11.26 -2.52 0.72
CA PHE A 65 11.73 -3.19 -0.49
C PHE A 65 12.38 -4.53 -0.15
N TYR A 66 11.95 -5.58 -0.85
CA TYR A 66 12.61 -6.87 -0.86
C TYR A 66 13.52 -6.99 -2.08
N PHE A 67 14.73 -7.51 -1.87
CA PHE A 67 15.67 -7.81 -2.95
C PHE A 67 16.40 -9.14 -2.74
N LYS A 68 16.76 -9.77 -3.85
CA LYS A 68 17.62 -10.97 -3.88
C LYS A 68 19.12 -10.66 -3.70
N LYS A 69 19.50 -9.39 -3.89
CA LYS A 69 20.87 -8.87 -3.76
C LYS A 69 20.89 -7.59 -2.92
N GLU A 70 22.08 -7.18 -2.51
CA GLU A 70 22.29 -5.88 -1.88
C GLU A 70 22.04 -4.75 -2.88
N VAL A 71 21.40 -3.68 -2.40
CA VAL A 71 21.05 -2.46 -3.14
C VAL A 71 21.36 -1.27 -2.26
N ASN A 72 22.24 -0.37 -2.72
CA ASN A 72 22.66 0.82 -1.99
C ASN A 72 22.32 2.12 -2.74
N SER A 73 21.72 2.03 -3.92
CA SER A 73 21.30 3.16 -4.75
C SER A 73 20.27 2.70 -5.79
N ALA A 74 19.59 3.63 -6.45
CA ALA A 74 18.75 3.32 -7.61
C ALA A 74 19.52 2.66 -8.75
N ALA A 75 20.81 2.96 -8.93
CA ALA A 75 21.64 2.33 -9.96
C ALA A 75 21.75 0.81 -9.76
N ASP A 76 21.74 0.34 -8.50
CA ASP A 76 21.78 -1.10 -8.19
C ASP A 76 20.46 -1.81 -8.53
N MET A 77 19.37 -1.07 -8.70
CA MET A 77 18.06 -1.63 -9.10
C MET A 77 17.95 -1.88 -10.60
N ALA A 78 18.80 -1.27 -11.43
CA ALA A 78 18.69 -1.34 -12.87
C ALA A 78 18.66 -2.80 -13.39
N GLY A 79 17.67 -3.12 -14.21
CA GLY A 79 17.45 -4.44 -14.80
C GLY A 79 16.91 -5.52 -13.85
N VAL A 80 16.69 -5.22 -12.56
CA VAL A 80 16.09 -6.17 -11.62
C VAL A 80 14.66 -6.48 -12.04
N LYS A 81 14.31 -7.78 -12.11
CA LYS A 81 12.94 -8.21 -12.34
C LYS A 81 12.09 -7.92 -11.11
N PHE A 82 11.09 -7.08 -11.26
CA PHE A 82 10.34 -6.53 -10.14
C PHE A 82 8.88 -6.97 -10.18
N ARG A 83 8.35 -7.45 -9.06
CA ARG A 83 6.91 -7.70 -8.92
C ARG A 83 6.22 -6.41 -8.50
N ALA A 84 5.35 -5.91 -9.36
CA ALA A 84 4.41 -4.84 -9.05
C ALA A 84 3.06 -5.43 -8.61
N TYR A 85 2.36 -4.75 -7.71
CA TYR A 85 1.00 -5.11 -7.29
C TYR A 85 -0.05 -4.09 -7.67
N ASN A 86 0.39 -2.91 -8.13
CA ASN A 86 -0.45 -1.83 -8.61
C ASN A 86 0.37 -0.89 -9.51
N ALA A 87 -0.29 0.13 -10.07
CA ALA A 87 0.36 1.12 -10.93
C ALA A 87 1.47 1.90 -10.21
N ALA A 88 1.30 2.21 -8.92
CA ALA A 88 2.30 2.95 -8.15
C ALA A 88 3.62 2.17 -8.01
N THR A 89 3.54 0.89 -7.63
CA THR A 89 4.73 0.03 -7.52
C THR A 89 5.38 -0.26 -8.87
N ALA A 90 4.59 -0.38 -9.94
CA ALA A 90 5.13 -0.45 -11.30
C ALA A 90 5.90 0.83 -11.67
N ARG A 91 5.35 2.00 -11.34
CA ARG A 91 5.99 3.30 -11.61
C ARG A 91 7.31 3.48 -10.86
N ILE A 92 7.38 3.06 -9.60
CA ILE A 92 8.65 3.05 -8.84
C ILE A 92 9.69 2.17 -9.52
N ALA A 93 9.26 0.99 -10.01
CA ALA A 93 10.14 0.09 -10.72
C ALA A 93 10.71 0.73 -11.99
N GLU A 94 9.88 1.41 -12.78
CA GLU A 94 10.33 2.15 -13.97
C GLU A 94 11.34 3.26 -13.62
N LEU A 95 11.06 4.05 -12.58
CA LEU A 95 11.94 5.14 -12.13
C LEU A 95 13.30 4.60 -11.63
N GLY A 96 13.31 3.42 -11.00
CA GLY A 96 14.52 2.70 -10.60
C GLY A 96 15.19 1.89 -11.72
N GLY A 97 14.69 1.94 -12.96
CA GLY A 97 15.23 1.16 -14.08
C GLY A 97 15.04 -0.35 -13.97
N MET A 98 14.12 -0.80 -13.11
CA MET A 98 13.71 -2.20 -12.95
C MET A 98 12.78 -2.64 -14.09
N THR A 99 12.53 -3.95 -14.19
CA THR A 99 11.57 -4.53 -15.14
C THR A 99 10.33 -5.03 -14.40
N PRO A 100 9.25 -4.23 -14.31
CA PRO A 100 8.05 -4.62 -13.56
C PRO A 100 7.19 -5.66 -14.31
N VAL A 101 6.65 -6.61 -13.55
CA VAL A 101 5.55 -7.50 -13.96
C VAL A 101 4.50 -7.48 -12.86
N GLN A 102 3.23 -7.31 -13.23
CA GLN A 102 2.14 -7.34 -12.26
C GLN A 102 1.80 -8.78 -11.87
N ILE A 103 1.88 -9.08 -10.57
CA ILE A 103 1.62 -10.42 -10.01
C ILE A 103 0.80 -10.24 -8.73
N GLU A 104 -0.32 -10.95 -8.59
CA GLU A 104 -1.15 -10.87 -7.38
C GLU A 104 -0.49 -11.60 -6.20
N ALA A 105 -0.87 -11.26 -4.97
CA ALA A 105 -0.21 -11.77 -3.77
C ALA A 105 -0.22 -13.32 -3.69
N ALA A 106 -1.31 -13.95 -4.15
CA ALA A 106 -1.47 -15.40 -4.16
C ALA A 106 -0.48 -16.13 -5.09
N GLU A 107 0.09 -15.44 -6.08
CA GLU A 107 1.04 -15.99 -7.06
C GLU A 107 2.50 -15.63 -6.71
N LEU A 108 2.72 -14.86 -5.63
CA LEU A 108 4.04 -14.32 -5.28
C LEU A 108 5.08 -15.42 -5.04
N SER A 109 4.77 -16.42 -4.21
CA SER A 109 5.72 -17.50 -3.89
C SER A 109 6.14 -18.27 -5.15
N GLN A 110 5.21 -18.54 -6.07
CA GLN A 110 5.53 -19.20 -7.34
C GLN A 110 6.38 -18.31 -8.26
N ALA A 111 6.04 -17.03 -8.36
CA ALA A 111 6.79 -16.08 -9.18
C ALA A 111 8.24 -15.89 -8.69
N LEU A 112 8.45 -15.89 -7.38
CA LEU A 112 9.78 -15.86 -6.77
C LEU A 112 10.55 -17.17 -7.02
N ALA A 113 9.92 -18.32 -6.76
CA ALA A 113 10.55 -19.63 -6.93
C ALA A 113 10.98 -19.92 -8.38
N THR A 114 10.25 -19.36 -9.37
CA THR A 114 10.54 -19.52 -10.80
C THR A 114 11.43 -18.42 -11.38
N GLY A 115 11.81 -17.41 -10.59
CA GLY A 115 12.66 -16.29 -11.03
C GLY A 115 11.98 -15.33 -12.00
N VAL A 116 10.64 -15.26 -11.97
CA VAL A 116 9.86 -14.23 -12.68
C VAL A 116 10.06 -12.87 -12.00
N ALA A 117 10.22 -12.84 -10.67
CA ALA A 117 10.58 -11.66 -9.90
C ALA A 117 11.74 -11.93 -8.94
N GLU A 118 12.58 -10.93 -8.73
CA GLU A 118 13.74 -10.94 -7.84
C GLU A 118 13.73 -9.79 -6.82
N ALA A 119 12.71 -8.94 -6.91
CA ALA A 119 12.44 -7.85 -6.00
C ALA A 119 10.95 -7.51 -6.01
N PHE A 120 10.48 -6.91 -4.92
CA PHE A 120 9.14 -6.35 -4.83
C PHE A 120 9.05 -5.35 -3.67
N ILE A 121 8.01 -4.53 -3.68
CA ILE A 121 7.64 -3.72 -2.51
C ILE A 121 6.47 -4.39 -1.81
N SER A 122 6.57 -4.56 -0.49
CA SER A 122 5.42 -4.89 0.37
C SER A 122 5.74 -4.63 1.84
N SER A 123 4.79 -4.93 2.71
CA SER A 123 4.98 -4.97 4.16
C SER A 123 5.80 -6.19 4.62
N GLY A 124 6.24 -6.15 5.88
CA GLY A 124 6.74 -7.33 6.61
C GLY A 124 5.73 -8.47 6.66
N SER A 125 4.44 -8.17 6.81
CA SER A 125 3.34 -9.15 6.88
C SER A 125 3.32 -10.06 5.65
N THR A 126 3.28 -9.50 4.44
CA THR A 126 3.30 -10.30 3.21
C THR A 126 4.57 -11.15 3.08
N GLY A 127 5.71 -10.60 3.51
CA GLY A 127 6.99 -11.33 3.48
C GLY A 127 6.96 -12.58 4.35
N VAL A 128 6.38 -12.47 5.55
CA VAL A 128 6.20 -13.61 6.46
C VAL A 128 5.20 -14.63 5.91
N ASP A 129 4.03 -14.18 5.47
CA ASP A 129 2.99 -15.09 4.96
C ASP A 129 3.45 -15.87 3.72
N SER A 130 4.26 -15.24 2.88
CA SER A 130 4.78 -15.84 1.64
C SER A 130 6.15 -16.52 1.82
N LYS A 131 6.70 -16.52 3.04
CA LYS A 131 8.04 -17.06 3.38
C LYS A 131 9.14 -16.62 2.41
N VAL A 132 9.18 -15.32 2.10
CA VAL A 132 10.01 -14.81 0.99
C VAL A 132 11.51 -14.98 1.21
N TRP A 133 11.95 -15.28 2.44
CA TRP A 133 13.32 -15.68 2.77
C TRP A 133 13.78 -16.96 2.05
N GLU A 134 12.85 -17.78 1.54
CA GLU A 134 13.20 -18.94 0.69
C GLU A 134 13.75 -18.52 -0.69
N SER A 135 13.55 -17.26 -1.11
CA SER A 135 13.95 -16.76 -2.43
C SER A 135 14.73 -15.44 -2.42
N LEU A 136 14.54 -14.61 -1.39
CA LEU A 136 15.10 -13.27 -1.27
C LEU A 136 15.91 -13.15 0.02
N THR A 137 16.82 -12.17 0.07
CA THR A 137 17.85 -12.11 1.13
C THR A 137 17.88 -10.77 1.86
N HIS A 138 17.30 -9.71 1.30
CA HIS A 138 17.33 -8.36 1.87
C HIS A 138 15.92 -7.78 1.99
N PHE A 139 15.64 -7.13 3.11
CA PHE A 139 14.49 -6.25 3.29
C PHE A 139 14.99 -4.87 3.75
N TYR A 140 14.68 -3.85 2.96
CA TYR A 140 14.96 -2.45 3.28
C TYR A 140 13.70 -1.81 3.87
N ASP A 141 13.74 -1.52 5.17
CA ASP A 141 12.70 -0.79 5.88
C ASP A 141 12.78 0.70 5.55
N VAL A 142 12.13 1.09 4.44
CA VAL A 142 12.10 2.48 3.95
C VAL A 142 10.85 3.23 4.40
N GLN A 143 9.86 2.53 4.94
CA GLN A 143 8.56 3.06 5.37
C GLN A 143 7.92 3.98 4.32
N ALA A 144 7.87 3.54 3.06
CA ALA A 144 7.59 4.44 1.94
C ALA A 144 6.12 4.93 1.93
N TRP A 145 5.15 4.09 2.27
CA TRP A 145 3.75 4.45 2.48
C TRP A 145 3.04 3.34 3.27
N LEU A 146 1.76 3.54 3.59
CA LEU A 146 0.90 2.55 4.25
C LEU A 146 -0.41 2.41 3.47
N PRO A 147 -0.49 1.48 2.50
CA PRO A 147 -1.67 1.33 1.66
C PRO A 147 -2.80 0.67 2.46
N ARG A 148 -4.05 0.83 2.05
CA ARG A 148 -5.21 0.36 2.82
C ARG A 148 -6.05 -0.66 2.07
N ASN A 149 -6.43 -1.73 2.75
CA ASN A 149 -7.56 -2.54 2.33
C ASN A 149 -8.85 -1.86 2.78
N SER A 150 -9.85 -1.85 1.91
CA SER A 150 -11.17 -1.30 2.20
C SER A 150 -12.23 -2.37 2.07
N VAL A 151 -13.14 -2.40 3.04
CA VAL A 151 -14.32 -3.25 3.02
C VAL A 151 -15.51 -2.41 2.59
N PHE A 152 -16.22 -2.92 1.59
CA PHE A 152 -17.39 -2.27 1.02
C PHE A 152 -18.52 -3.27 0.84
N ILE A 153 -19.72 -2.73 0.79
CA ILE A 153 -20.96 -3.47 0.52
C ILE A 153 -21.60 -2.94 -0.75
N ASN A 154 -22.20 -3.82 -1.56
CA ASN A 154 -23.04 -3.37 -2.67
C ASN A 154 -24.15 -2.43 -2.14
N LYS A 155 -24.29 -1.27 -2.78
CA LYS A 155 -25.18 -0.20 -2.29
C LYS A 155 -26.65 -0.56 -2.37
N ASP A 156 -27.10 -1.30 -3.38
CA ASP A 156 -28.49 -1.80 -3.43
C ASP A 156 -28.79 -2.75 -2.25
N ALA A 157 -27.88 -3.68 -1.98
CA ALA A 157 -27.99 -4.60 -0.85
C ALA A 157 -27.98 -3.84 0.50
N TYR A 158 -27.12 -2.83 0.64
CA TYR A 158 -27.08 -1.98 1.83
C TYR A 158 -28.36 -1.18 2.00
N ASN A 159 -28.89 -0.59 0.91
CA ASN A 159 -30.11 0.21 0.94
C ASN A 159 -31.35 -0.62 1.31
N GLY A 160 -31.36 -1.90 0.96
CA GLY A 160 -32.41 -2.85 1.35
C GLY A 160 -32.41 -3.25 2.83
N LEU A 161 -31.39 -2.88 3.60
CA LEU A 161 -31.36 -3.06 5.05
C LEU A 161 -32.21 -2.00 5.76
N ASP A 162 -32.80 -2.36 6.90
CA ASP A 162 -33.42 -1.39 7.80
C ASP A 162 -32.35 -0.50 8.48
N ASP A 163 -32.78 0.64 9.01
CA ASP A 163 -31.87 1.65 9.57
C ASP A 163 -31.09 1.15 10.81
N ALA A 164 -31.69 0.27 11.61
CA ALA A 164 -31.01 -0.30 12.76
C ALA A 164 -29.88 -1.25 12.31
N THR A 165 -30.14 -2.07 11.29
CA THR A 165 -29.13 -2.95 10.70
C THR A 165 -28.02 -2.14 10.01
N LYS A 166 -28.36 -1.08 9.28
CA LYS A 166 -27.36 -0.16 8.68
C LYS A 166 -26.44 0.44 9.74
N ALA A 167 -27.00 0.90 10.86
CA ALA A 167 -26.24 1.45 11.98
C ALA A 167 -25.28 0.41 12.58
N VAL A 168 -25.75 -0.83 12.78
CA VAL A 168 -24.91 -1.94 13.28
C VAL A 168 -23.75 -2.25 12.33
N VAL A 169 -23.99 -2.28 11.02
CA VAL A 169 -22.93 -2.51 10.02
C VAL A 169 -21.82 -1.46 10.13
N MET A 170 -22.20 -0.18 10.26
CA MET A 170 -21.22 0.90 10.38
C MET A 170 -20.48 0.88 11.72
N ASP A 171 -21.18 0.64 12.84
CA ASP A 171 -20.58 0.50 14.17
C ASP A 171 -19.58 -0.68 14.23
N CYS A 172 -19.95 -1.83 13.65
CA CYS A 172 -19.02 -2.95 13.50
C CYS A 172 -17.82 -2.58 12.62
N GLY A 173 -18.03 -1.83 11.54
CA GLY A 173 -16.97 -1.32 10.68
C GLY A 173 -15.97 -0.43 11.40
N GLU A 174 -16.44 0.51 12.22
CA GLU A 174 -15.58 1.39 13.03
C GLU A 174 -14.74 0.60 14.03
N LYS A 175 -15.35 -0.38 14.72
CA LYS A 175 -14.62 -1.27 15.64
C LYS A 175 -13.59 -2.13 14.92
N ALA A 176 -13.93 -2.66 13.75
CA ALA A 176 -13.02 -3.43 12.92
C ALA A 176 -11.85 -2.57 12.42
N ALA A 177 -12.10 -1.31 12.03
CA ALA A 177 -11.06 -0.38 11.62
C ALA A 177 -10.04 -0.14 12.74
N ALA A 178 -10.53 0.24 13.93
CA ALA A 178 -9.69 0.52 15.09
C ALA A 178 -8.90 -0.71 15.55
N SER A 179 -9.55 -1.88 15.61
CA SER A 179 -8.89 -3.13 15.97
C SER A 179 -7.85 -3.57 14.92
N GLY A 180 -8.16 -3.41 13.64
CA GLY A 180 -7.28 -3.77 12.53
C GLY A 180 -6.03 -2.91 12.50
N GLU A 181 -6.18 -1.60 12.69
CA GLU A 181 -5.05 -0.66 12.75
C GLU A 181 -4.15 -0.93 13.96
N ALA A 182 -4.73 -1.15 15.15
CA ALA A 182 -3.96 -1.53 16.33
C ALA A 182 -3.18 -2.84 16.11
N THR A 183 -3.81 -3.83 15.47
CA THR A 183 -3.16 -5.09 15.11
C THR A 183 -2.01 -4.87 14.12
N ALA A 184 -2.21 -4.03 13.09
CA ALA A 184 -1.16 -3.71 12.12
C ALA A 184 0.04 -3.04 12.80
N LYS A 185 -0.21 -2.09 13.71
CA LYS A 185 0.83 -1.44 14.54
C LYS A 185 1.60 -2.47 15.36
N ASP A 186 0.88 -3.30 16.14
CA ASP A 186 1.47 -4.27 17.06
C ASP A 186 2.29 -5.38 16.39
N LEU A 187 1.88 -5.79 15.18
CA LEU A 187 2.54 -6.86 14.44
C LEU A 187 3.70 -6.38 13.56
N THR A 188 3.78 -5.08 13.24
CA THR A 188 4.82 -4.54 12.33
C THR A 188 6.22 -4.95 12.75
N ALA A 189 6.62 -4.67 14.00
CA ALA A 189 7.96 -5.02 14.49
C ALA A 189 8.17 -6.54 14.58
N LYS A 190 7.13 -7.30 14.89
CA LYS A 190 7.19 -8.77 14.99
C LYS A 190 7.46 -9.40 13.62
N TYR A 191 6.80 -8.92 12.57
CA TYR A 191 7.06 -9.40 11.21
C TYR A 191 8.50 -9.15 10.78
N LEU A 192 9.03 -7.96 11.04
CA LEU A 192 10.43 -7.65 10.73
C LEU A 192 11.42 -8.54 11.51
N ALA A 193 11.13 -8.82 12.79
CA ALA A 193 11.92 -9.76 13.57
C ALA A 193 11.87 -11.18 12.98
N THR A 194 10.69 -11.67 12.59
CA THR A 194 10.54 -12.98 11.95
C THR A 194 11.30 -13.07 10.61
N LEU A 195 11.30 -12.02 9.79
CA LEU A 195 12.12 -11.98 8.57
C LEU A 195 13.61 -12.14 8.88
N ALA A 196 14.11 -11.43 9.91
CA ALA A 196 15.50 -11.49 10.33
C ALA A 196 15.87 -12.87 10.92
N GLU A 197 15.01 -13.44 11.76
CA GLU A 197 15.17 -14.80 12.34
C GLU A 197 15.25 -15.88 11.26
N ASN A 198 14.58 -15.69 10.12
CA ASN A 198 14.65 -16.58 8.97
C ASN A 198 15.78 -16.23 7.97
N GLY A 199 16.74 -15.41 8.40
CA GLY A 199 18.00 -15.20 7.67
C GLY A 199 18.01 -14.04 6.68
N MET A 200 16.95 -13.21 6.62
CA MET A 200 16.99 -12.00 5.81
C MET A 200 17.79 -10.89 6.50
N LYS A 201 18.49 -10.08 5.71
CA LYS A 201 19.05 -8.81 6.18
C LYS A 201 17.96 -7.75 6.23
N VAL A 202 17.41 -7.50 7.40
CA VAL A 202 16.41 -6.46 7.68
C VAL A 202 17.15 -5.20 8.13
N GLN A 203 17.12 -4.14 7.33
CA GLN A 203 17.91 -2.92 7.57
C GLN A 203 17.24 -1.67 6.99
N GLY A 204 17.68 -0.49 7.43
CA GLY A 204 17.30 0.76 6.75
C GLY A 204 18.00 0.92 5.40
N PRO A 205 17.50 1.81 4.51
CA PRO A 205 18.21 2.17 3.28
C PRO A 205 19.53 2.89 3.58
N SER A 206 20.48 2.81 2.65
CA SER A 206 21.61 3.75 2.63
C SER A 206 21.11 5.19 2.42
N ASP A 207 21.93 6.19 2.74
CA ASP A 207 21.58 7.59 2.50
C ASP A 207 21.30 7.87 1.01
N GLN A 208 22.08 7.28 0.11
CA GLN A 208 21.89 7.43 -1.33
C GLN A 208 20.57 6.81 -1.77
N LEU A 209 20.28 5.57 -1.37
CA LEU A 209 19.03 4.89 -1.69
C LEU A 209 17.83 5.66 -1.16
N LYS A 210 17.92 6.17 0.08
CA LYS A 210 16.88 7.01 0.67
C LYS A 210 16.63 8.26 -0.16
N SER A 211 17.69 8.96 -0.57
CA SER A 211 17.58 10.17 -1.41
C SER A 211 16.97 9.87 -2.77
N ASP A 212 17.37 8.78 -3.42
CA ASP A 212 16.84 8.37 -4.73
C ASP A 212 15.32 8.10 -4.64
N LEU A 213 14.92 7.33 -3.62
CA LEU A 213 13.52 6.99 -3.37
C LEU A 213 12.66 8.22 -3.03
N GLN A 214 13.19 9.17 -2.26
CA GLN A 214 12.51 10.45 -2.01
C GLN A 214 12.29 11.24 -3.32
N GLY A 215 13.27 11.24 -4.23
CA GLY A 215 13.12 11.82 -5.57
C GLY A 215 12.01 11.17 -6.38
N PHE A 216 11.88 9.84 -6.29
CA PHE A 216 10.77 9.10 -6.92
C PHE A 216 9.42 9.50 -6.30
N GLY A 217 9.35 9.59 -4.98
CA GLY A 217 8.13 10.03 -4.26
C GLY A 217 7.67 11.41 -4.66
N ALA A 218 8.58 12.38 -4.79
CA ALA A 218 8.25 13.72 -5.27
C ALA A 218 7.66 13.70 -6.69
N THR A 219 8.32 12.98 -7.61
CA THR A 219 7.85 12.82 -8.99
C THR A 219 6.44 12.22 -9.03
N MET A 220 6.22 11.13 -8.28
CA MET A 220 4.93 10.43 -8.26
C MET A 220 3.83 11.23 -7.56
N THR A 221 4.18 12.05 -6.56
CA THR A 221 3.24 12.98 -5.93
C THR A 221 2.75 14.01 -6.95
N ASP A 222 3.64 14.60 -7.73
CA ASP A 222 3.29 15.58 -8.76
C ASP A 222 2.46 14.94 -9.90
N GLU A 223 2.84 13.74 -10.35
CA GLU A 223 2.07 12.95 -11.32
C GLU A 223 0.66 12.65 -10.80
N TRP A 224 0.53 12.21 -9.55
CA TRP A 224 -0.77 11.92 -8.95
C TRP A 224 -1.63 13.16 -8.81
N LEU A 225 -1.08 14.28 -8.31
CA LEU A 225 -1.80 15.55 -8.17
C LEU A 225 -2.35 16.03 -9.51
N LYS A 226 -1.56 15.90 -10.58
CA LYS A 226 -2.00 16.24 -11.94
C LYS A 226 -3.17 15.37 -12.40
N ASN A 227 -3.13 14.06 -12.11
CA ASN A 227 -4.17 13.12 -12.52
C ASN A 227 -5.44 13.22 -11.66
N ALA A 228 -5.30 13.43 -10.36
CA ALA A 228 -6.40 13.53 -9.40
C ALA A 228 -7.11 14.89 -9.41
N GLY A 229 -6.50 15.90 -10.03
CA GLY A 229 -7.07 17.23 -10.21
C GLY A 229 -7.42 17.92 -8.90
N ASP A 230 -8.46 18.77 -8.93
CA ASP A 230 -8.86 19.58 -7.78
C ASP A 230 -9.22 18.76 -6.54
N LYS A 231 -9.86 17.59 -6.73
CA LYS A 231 -10.18 16.67 -5.63
C LYS A 231 -8.90 16.16 -4.96
N GLY A 232 -7.92 15.71 -5.74
CA GLY A 232 -6.64 15.25 -5.20
C GLY A 232 -5.86 16.35 -4.49
N LYS A 233 -5.82 17.55 -5.08
CA LYS A 233 -5.18 18.72 -4.46
C LYS A 233 -5.83 19.06 -3.12
N ALA A 234 -7.16 19.10 -3.06
CA ALA A 234 -7.88 19.40 -1.83
C ALA A 234 -7.58 18.39 -0.71
N ILE A 235 -7.46 17.10 -1.05
CA ILE A 235 -7.08 16.05 -0.08
C ILE A 235 -5.67 16.31 0.47
N VAL A 236 -4.69 16.56 -0.41
CA VAL A 236 -3.30 16.78 0.01
C VAL A 236 -3.14 18.06 0.82
N ASP A 237 -3.84 19.13 0.45
CA ASP A 237 -3.85 20.38 1.22
C ASP A 237 -4.48 20.19 2.61
N ALA A 238 -5.61 19.47 2.68
CA ALA A 238 -6.26 19.15 3.95
C ALA A 238 -5.39 18.26 4.84
N TYR A 239 -4.71 17.27 4.27
CA TYR A 239 -3.74 16.43 4.97
C TYR A 239 -2.59 17.25 5.56
N LYS A 240 -1.96 18.13 4.76
CA LYS A 240 -0.83 18.97 5.18
C LYS A 240 -1.21 20.00 6.25
N ALA A 241 -2.49 20.29 6.44
CA ALA A 241 -2.99 21.21 7.45
C ALA A 241 -3.24 20.55 8.83
N MET A 242 -3.09 19.22 8.97
CA MET A 242 -3.32 18.45 10.20
C MET A 242 -2.02 18.10 10.94
#